data_AF-A0A2T2UBE3-F1
#
_entry.id   AF-A0A2T2UBE3-F1
#
_cell.length_a   1.000
_cell.length_b   1.000
_cell.length_c   1.000
_cell.angle_alpha   90.00
_cell.angle_beta   90.00
_cell.angle_gamma   90.00
#
_symmetry.space_group_name_H-M   'P 1'
#
loop_
_entity.id
_entity.type
_entity.pdbx_description
1 polymer ?
#
loop_
_entity_poly.entity_id
_entity_poly.type
_entity_poly.pdbx_seq_one_letter_code
_entity_poly.pdbx_strand_id
1 'polypeptide(L)'
;MPESTSPTDPEATELARSLATALLDIGAVSLRPHNPFTWSSGLRAPLYCDNRRTLAHPSVRRSIADGFADLVRSRDWRPLTVAGTATAGIPHAAWLAERLDAPMSYVRSEAK
;
A
#
# COMPACT_ATOMS: atom_id res chain seq x y z
N MET A 1 -8.14 6.92 22.79
CA MET A 1 -8.18 7.04 21.31
C MET A 1 -6.90 7.74 20.90
N PRO A 2 -5.91 7.05 20.29
CA PRO A 2 -4.69 7.72 19.89
C PRO A 2 -5.02 8.70 18.76
N GLU A 3 -4.41 9.87 18.81
CA GLU A 3 -4.68 11.02 17.95
C GLU A 3 -4.56 10.65 16.46
N SER A 4 -5.56 11.13 15.71
CA SER A 4 -5.57 11.15 14.26
C SER A 4 -4.33 11.91 13.77
N THR A 5 -3.35 11.21 13.21
CA THR A 5 -2.29 11.85 12.42
C THR A 5 -2.93 12.75 11.36
N SER A 6 -2.80 14.05 11.55
CA SER A 6 -3.23 15.07 10.62
C SER A 6 -2.38 15.00 9.33
N PRO A 7 -2.91 15.48 8.20
CA PRO A 7 -2.22 15.42 6.89
C PRO A 7 -1.10 16.47 6.73
N THR A 8 -0.40 16.83 7.82
CA THR A 8 0.52 17.99 7.90
C THR A 8 1.96 17.63 8.20
N ASP A 9 2.35 16.35 8.13
CA ASP A 9 3.75 15.95 8.26
C ASP A 9 4.48 16.13 6.90
N PRO A 10 5.46 17.06 6.80
CA PRO A 10 6.15 17.34 5.55
C PRO A 10 6.99 16.16 5.03
N GLU A 11 7.52 15.29 5.89
CA GLU A 11 8.29 14.11 5.46
C GLU A 11 7.38 13.02 4.89
N ALA A 12 6.25 12.76 5.54
CA ALA A 12 5.22 11.85 5.04
C ALA A 12 4.70 12.30 3.66
N THR A 13 4.64 13.62 3.44
CA THR A 13 4.21 14.22 2.17
C THR A 13 5.23 13.98 1.04
N GLU A 14 6.54 14.00 1.34
CA GLU A 14 7.57 13.76 0.33
C GLU A 14 7.70 12.27 -0.03
N LEU A 15 7.63 11.36 0.96
CA LEU A 15 7.53 9.93 0.69
C LEU A 15 6.29 9.60 -0.16
N ALA A 16 5.14 10.18 0.18
CA ALA A 16 3.91 9.98 -0.59
C ALA A 16 4.05 10.49 -2.03
N ARG A 17 4.68 11.65 -2.24
CA ARG A 17 4.93 12.21 -3.58
C ARG A 17 5.86 11.34 -4.40
N SER A 18 6.99 10.92 -3.83
CA SER A 18 7.96 10.07 -4.53
C SER A 18 7.38 8.70 -4.89
N LEU A 19 6.61 8.08 -3.99
CA LEU A 19 5.88 6.85 -4.30
C LEU A 19 4.81 7.06 -5.37
N ALA A 20 4.04 8.17 -5.32
CA ALA A 20 3.05 8.46 -6.34
C ALA A 20 3.68 8.59 -7.74
N THR A 21 4.82 9.28 -7.85
CA THR A 21 5.60 9.35 -9.09
C THR A 21 6.03 7.96 -9.55
N ALA A 22 6.62 7.16 -8.64
CA ALA A 22 7.07 5.81 -8.99
C ALA A 22 5.91 4.90 -9.45
N LEU A 23 4.72 5.03 -8.85
CA LEU A 23 3.54 4.26 -9.25
C LEU A 23 3.04 4.66 -10.64
N LEU A 24 3.11 5.94 -11.00
CA LEU A 24 2.82 6.42 -12.36
C LEU A 24 3.84 5.88 -13.36
N ASP A 25 5.13 5.96 -13.04
CA ASP A 25 6.23 5.54 -13.92
C ASP A 25 6.16 4.05 -14.28
N ILE A 26 5.83 3.19 -13.31
CA ILE A 26 5.71 1.73 -13.54
C ILE A 26 4.34 1.31 -14.11
N GLY A 27 3.43 2.28 -14.31
CA GLY A 27 2.06 2.05 -14.74
C GLY A 27 1.21 1.27 -13.72
N ALA A 28 1.59 1.29 -12.44
CA ALA A 28 0.74 0.80 -11.35
C ALA A 28 -0.45 1.73 -11.12
N VAL A 29 -0.28 3.02 -11.41
CA VAL A 29 -1.36 4.01 -11.47
C VAL A 29 -1.41 4.62 -12.87
N SER A 30 -2.59 4.86 -13.39
CA SER A 30 -2.80 5.54 -14.67
C SER A 30 -3.93 6.55 -14.56
N LEU A 31 -3.70 7.75 -15.11
CA LEU A 31 -4.67 8.84 -15.12
C LEU A 31 -5.10 9.14 -16.56
N ARG A 32 -6.41 9.14 -16.82
CA ARG A 32 -7.04 9.47 -18.11
C ARG A 32 -8.28 10.35 -17.89
N PRO A 33 -8.10 11.63 -17.53
CA PRO A 33 -9.23 12.52 -17.22
C PRO A 33 -10.17 12.75 -18.41
N HIS A 34 -9.64 12.74 -19.64
CA HIS A 34 -10.41 13.00 -20.85
C HIS A 34 -10.86 11.74 -21.61
N ASN A 35 -10.28 10.57 -21.29
CA ASN A 35 -10.70 9.29 -21.87
C ASN A 35 -10.76 8.19 -20.79
N PRO A 36 -11.80 8.21 -19.93
CA PRO A 36 -11.90 7.36 -18.74
C PRO A 36 -11.87 5.86 -19.02
N PHE A 37 -11.37 5.10 -18.05
CA PHE A 37 -11.48 3.65 -18.03
C PHE A 37 -12.90 3.23 -17.68
N THR A 38 -13.33 2.06 -18.17
CA THR A 38 -14.53 1.37 -17.69
C THR A 38 -14.10 0.26 -16.75
N TRP A 39 -14.50 0.33 -15.48
CA TRP A 39 -14.22 -0.70 -14.50
C TRP A 39 -15.15 -1.91 -14.67
N SER A 40 -14.83 -3.02 -13.99
CA SER A 40 -15.64 -4.24 -14.04
C SER A 40 -17.08 -4.04 -13.53
N SER A 41 -17.32 -3.03 -12.69
CA SER A 41 -18.66 -2.63 -12.27
C SER A 41 -19.46 -1.86 -13.34
N GLY A 42 -18.84 -1.51 -14.47
CA GLY A 42 -19.41 -0.65 -15.51
C GLY A 42 -19.21 0.85 -15.25
N LEU A 43 -18.73 1.25 -14.06
CA LEU A 43 -18.44 2.64 -13.74
C LEU A 43 -17.27 3.17 -14.58
N ARG A 44 -17.41 4.41 -15.05
CA ARG A 44 -16.33 5.13 -15.75
C ARG A 44 -15.54 5.95 -14.76
N ALA A 45 -14.21 5.76 -14.74
CA ALA A 45 -13.33 6.47 -13.83
C ALA A 45 -12.10 7.03 -14.56
N PRO A 46 -11.63 8.24 -14.20
CA PRO A 46 -10.45 8.84 -14.79
C PRO A 46 -9.14 8.23 -14.28
N LEU A 47 -9.22 7.21 -13.40
CA LEU A 47 -8.07 6.57 -12.80
C LEU A 47 -8.18 5.05 -12.85
N TYR A 48 -7.05 4.39 -12.96
CA TYR A 48 -6.90 2.95 -12.79
C TYR A 48 -5.69 2.67 -11.89
N CYS A 49 -5.83 1.70 -10.99
CA CYS A 49 -4.78 1.32 -10.06
C CYS A 49 -4.65 -0.20 -10.02
N ASP A 50 -3.44 -0.70 -10.27
CA ASP A 50 -3.04 -2.08 -10.06
C ASP A 50 -1.68 -2.15 -9.35
N ASN A 51 -1.72 -2.01 -8.03
CA ASN A 51 -0.51 -2.06 -7.19
C ASN A 51 0.15 -3.45 -7.14
N ARG A 52 -0.47 -4.51 -7.69
CA ARG A 52 0.22 -5.81 -7.84
C ARG A 52 1.42 -5.70 -8.78
N ARG A 53 1.44 -4.70 -9.65
CA ARG A 53 2.60 -4.41 -10.50
C ARG A 53 3.84 -4.05 -9.67
N THR A 54 3.68 -3.43 -8.50
CA THR A 54 4.80 -3.06 -7.62
C THR A 54 5.67 -4.26 -7.23
N LEU A 55 5.09 -5.47 -7.21
CA LEU A 55 5.81 -6.72 -6.91
C LEU A 55 6.97 -6.96 -7.88
N ALA A 56 6.85 -6.52 -9.14
CA ALA A 56 7.88 -6.66 -10.17
C ALA A 56 8.99 -5.58 -10.11
N HIS A 57 8.85 -4.57 -9.23
CA HIS A 57 9.76 -3.44 -9.13
C HIS A 57 10.42 -3.40 -7.74
N PRO A 58 11.62 -3.99 -7.56
CA PRO A 58 12.25 -4.17 -6.25
C PRO A 58 12.49 -2.88 -5.47
N SER A 59 12.85 -1.78 -6.13
CA SER A 59 13.01 -0.47 -5.46
C SER A 59 11.68 0.02 -4.89
N VAL A 60 10.63 0.03 -5.71
CA VAL A 60 9.29 0.49 -5.33
C VAL A 60 8.71 -0.33 -4.19
N ARG A 61 8.76 -1.67 -4.27
CA ARG A 61 8.21 -2.53 -3.21
C ARG A 61 8.97 -2.41 -1.89
N ARG A 62 10.29 -2.15 -1.92
CA ARG A 62 11.08 -1.88 -0.71
C ARG A 62 10.64 -0.57 -0.08
N SER A 63 10.56 0.53 -0.84
CA SER A 63 10.10 1.82 -0.33
C SER A 63 8.69 1.76 0.28
N ILE A 64 7.77 0.99 -0.33
CA ILE A 64 6.43 0.76 0.23
C ILE A 64 6.52 0.04 1.58
N ALA A 65 7.28 -1.05 1.66
CA ALA A 65 7.39 -1.84 2.88
C ALA A 65 8.12 -1.09 4.01
N ASP A 66 9.15 -0.32 3.68
CA ASP A 66 9.87 0.56 4.62
C ASP A 66 8.92 1.64 5.17
N GLY A 67 8.18 2.33 4.29
CA GLY A 67 7.19 3.33 4.70
C GLY A 67 6.07 2.78 5.59
N PHE A 68 5.60 1.55 5.31
CA PHE A 68 4.66 0.88 6.22
C PHE A 68 5.28 0.59 7.59
N ALA A 69 6.53 0.10 7.64
CA ALA A 69 7.19 -0.20 8.90
C ALA A 69 7.40 1.05 9.74
N ASP A 70 7.81 2.16 9.12
CA ASP A 70 8.01 3.44 9.81
C ASP A 70 6.70 4.01 10.33
N LEU A 71 5.64 3.93 9.53
CA LEU A 71 4.29 4.30 9.96
C LEU A 71 3.87 3.50 11.19
N VAL A 72 4.06 2.18 11.20
CA VAL A 72 3.68 1.35 12.35
C VAL A 72 4.52 1.66 13.59
N ARG A 73 5.85 1.82 13.43
CA ARG A 73 6.76 2.17 14.54
C ARG A 73 6.39 3.51 15.17
N SER A 74 5.91 4.48 14.39
CA SER A 74 5.47 5.79 14.90
C SER A 74 4.21 5.75 15.79
N ARG A 75 3.45 4.65 15.80
CA ARG A 75 2.14 4.57 16.47
C ARG A 75 2.16 3.86 17.83
N ASP A 76 3.33 3.40 18.30
CA ASP A 76 3.53 2.67 19.56
C ASP A 76 2.52 1.53 19.81
N TRP A 77 2.24 0.72 18.77
CA TRP A 77 1.34 -0.42 18.89
C TRP A 77 2.06 -1.66 19.47
N ARG A 78 1.51 -2.28 20.54
CA ARG A 78 2.00 -3.55 21.12
C ARG A 78 0.86 -4.54 21.48
N PRO A 79 1.02 -5.87 21.29
CA PRO A 79 1.88 -6.58 20.35
C PRO A 79 1.30 -6.58 18.92
N LEU A 80 2.16 -6.52 17.90
CA LEU A 80 1.75 -6.43 16.50
C LEU A 80 1.81 -7.81 15.82
N THR A 81 0.66 -8.30 15.36
CA THR A 81 0.58 -9.36 14.35
C THR A 81 0.20 -8.71 13.03
N VAL A 82 0.89 -9.05 11.95
CA VAL A 82 0.59 -8.53 10.61
C VAL A 82 -0.31 -9.51 9.87
N ALA A 83 -1.48 -9.07 9.44
CA ALA A 83 -2.42 -9.89 8.68
C ALA A 83 -2.60 -9.35 7.26
N GLY A 84 -2.23 -10.14 6.26
CA GLY A 84 -2.43 -9.79 4.84
C GLY A 84 -3.83 -10.08 4.35
N THR A 85 -4.42 -9.18 3.56
CA THR A 85 -5.70 -9.44 2.88
C THR A 85 -5.46 -10.29 1.63
N ALA A 86 -6.18 -11.41 1.50
CA ALA A 86 -6.09 -12.23 0.30
C ALA A 86 -6.66 -11.49 -0.93
N THR A 87 -5.99 -11.46 -2.08
CA THR A 87 -4.66 -12.02 -2.37
C THR A 87 -3.57 -10.94 -2.43
N ALA A 88 -3.92 -9.76 -2.94
CA ALA A 88 -2.95 -8.71 -3.27
C ALA A 88 -2.24 -8.10 -2.05
N GLY A 89 -2.83 -8.17 -0.85
CA GLY A 89 -2.23 -7.65 0.38
C GLY A 89 -1.17 -8.58 0.98
N ILE A 90 -1.16 -9.86 0.62
CA ILE A 90 -0.27 -10.88 1.22
C ILE A 90 1.22 -10.52 1.06
N PRO A 91 1.73 -10.14 -0.13
CA PRO A 91 3.15 -9.82 -0.27
C PRO A 91 3.58 -8.61 0.57
N HIS A 92 2.75 -7.57 0.61
CA HIS A 92 3.03 -6.38 1.42
C HIS A 92 3.04 -6.69 2.91
N ALA A 93 2.10 -7.53 3.37
CA ALA A 93 2.07 -8.01 4.75
C ALA A 93 3.31 -8.85 5.10
N ALA A 94 3.79 -9.70 4.19
CA ALA A 94 5.00 -10.49 4.42
C ALA A 94 6.23 -9.61 4.62
N TRP A 95 6.44 -8.61 3.74
CA TRP A 95 7.58 -7.70 3.85
C TRP A 95 7.50 -6.76 5.05
N LEU A 96 6.30 -6.38 5.46
CA LEU A 96 6.08 -5.61 6.67
C LEU A 96 6.38 -6.44 7.92
N ALA A 97 5.88 -7.67 7.98
CA ALA A 97 6.14 -8.60 9.08
C ALA A 97 7.64 -8.86 9.25
N GLU A 98 8.35 -9.08 8.14
CA GLU A 98 9.81 -9.24 8.12
C GLU A 98 10.53 -8.00 8.71
N ARG A 99 10.12 -6.78 8.35
CA ARG A 99 10.73 -5.53 8.85
C ARG A 99 10.46 -5.27 10.33
N LEU A 100 9.36 -5.78 10.84
CA LEU A 100 8.92 -5.57 12.21
C LEU A 100 9.28 -6.74 13.13
N ASP A 101 9.92 -7.79 12.59
CA ASP A 101 10.18 -9.05 13.29
C ASP A 101 8.92 -9.59 13.99
N ALA A 102 7.81 -9.56 13.25
CA ALA A 102 6.47 -9.81 13.76
C ALA A 102 5.85 -11.09 13.18
N PRO A 103 5.00 -11.82 13.93
CA PRO A 103 4.20 -12.90 13.38
C PRO A 103 3.32 -12.42 12.22
N MET A 104 3.16 -13.28 11.21
CA MET A 104 2.33 -13.02 10.04
C MET A 104 1.19 -14.03 9.93
N SER A 105 0.00 -13.53 9.57
CA SER A 105 -1.13 -14.33 9.09
C SER A 105 -1.69 -13.74 7.78
N TYR A 106 -2.70 -14.39 7.20
CA TYR A 106 -3.49 -13.79 6.13
C TYR A 106 -4.96 -14.16 6.27
N VAL A 107 -5.84 -13.29 5.79
CA VAL A 107 -7.29 -13.43 5.88
C VAL A 107 -7.85 -13.78 4.51
N ARG A 108 -8.59 -14.89 4.44
CA ARG A 108 -9.27 -15.37 3.23
C ARG A 108 -10.54 -14.54 2.97
N SER A 109 -10.95 -14.46 1.71
CA SER A 109 -12.17 -13.76 1.29
C SER A 109 -13.46 -14.45 1.77
N GLU A 110 -13.38 -15.76 2.04
CA GLU A 110 -14.50 -16.56 2.49
C GLU A 110 -14.07 -17.48 3.64
N ALA A 111 -14.96 -17.67 4.60
CA ALA A 111 -14.79 -18.65 5.67
C ALA A 111 -14.74 -20.07 5.08
N LYS A 112 -14.03 -20.96 5.76
CA LYS A 112 -14.06 -22.39 5.45
C LYS A 112 -14.96 -23.12 6.44
#